data_AF-A0AA41T812-F1
#
_entry.id   AF-A0AA41T812-F1
#
_cell.length_a   1.000
_cell.length_b   1.000
_cell.length_c   1.000
_cell.angle_alpha   90.00
_cell.angle_beta   90.00
_cell.angle_gamma   90.00
#
_symmetry.space_group_name_H-M   'P 1'
#
loop_
_entity.id
_entity.type
_entity.pdbx_description
1 polymer ?
#
loop_
_entity_poly.entity_id
_entity_poly.type
_entity_poly.pdbx_seq_one_letter_code
_entity_poly.pdbx_strand_id
1 'polypeptide(L)'
;MTMPPHGSLQGYQAYGHFPSRAIKSEYPDPYTSSPYTSSPESIMGYSYMDSYQTSSPSSIPHLILELLKCEPDVPQVQAKIMTYLQQEQANRSKHEKLSTFGLMCKMADQTLFSIVEWARSSIFFRELKVDDQMKLLQNCWSELLILDHIYRQVVHGKEGSIFLVTGQQVDYSTIALQAGATLNNLMSHAQELVAKLRSLQFDQREFVCLKFLVLFSLDVKNLENFQLVEGVQEQVNAALLDYTMCNYLQQTENLGQLLLRLPKIRAISMQAEEYLYYKHLNGDVPYNNLLIEMLHAKRACYNP
;
A
#
# COMPACT_ATOMS: atom_id res chain seq x y z
N MET A 1 54.20 -22.74 20.29
CA MET A 1 54.62 -22.18 18.99
C MET A 1 54.22 -20.72 18.97
N THR A 2 55.21 -19.85 19.05
CA THR A 2 55.12 -18.41 19.21
C THR A 2 55.32 -17.75 17.84
N MET A 3 54.37 -16.91 17.44
CA MET A 3 54.43 -16.13 16.20
C MET A 3 55.26 -14.84 16.41
N PRO A 4 56.17 -14.48 15.50
CA PRO A 4 56.99 -13.26 15.59
C PRO A 4 56.28 -12.02 15.01
N PRO A 5 56.74 -10.79 15.33
CA PRO A 5 56.04 -9.54 15.05
C PRO A 5 56.36 -8.94 13.67
N HIS A 6 55.38 -8.22 13.10
CA HIS A 6 55.52 -7.48 11.84
C HIS A 6 56.27 -6.15 12.04
N GLY A 7 57.34 -5.96 11.26
CA GLY A 7 58.03 -4.70 11.05
C GLY A 7 57.42 -3.87 9.91
N SER A 8 57.72 -2.57 9.91
CA SER A 8 57.19 -1.51 9.05
C SER A 8 58.15 -1.14 7.90
N LEU A 9 57.59 -0.75 6.73
CA LEU A 9 57.79 0.53 6.00
C LEU A 9 57.71 0.46 4.46
N GLN A 10 57.21 1.61 3.92
CA GLN A 10 57.45 2.25 2.62
C GLN A 10 56.67 1.82 1.35
N GLY A 11 55.76 2.72 0.94
CA GLY A 11 55.99 3.57 -0.23
C GLY A 11 55.27 3.21 -1.53
N TYR A 12 54.15 3.89 -1.84
CA TYR A 12 53.64 4.03 -3.22
C TYR A 12 53.11 5.44 -3.51
N GLN A 13 53.93 6.14 -4.28
CA GLN A 13 53.70 7.06 -5.41
C GLN A 13 52.49 8.00 -5.48
N ALA A 14 52.86 9.27 -5.68
CA ALA A 14 52.05 10.42 -6.07
C ALA A 14 51.62 10.39 -7.54
N TYR A 15 50.42 10.91 -7.83
CA TYR A 15 49.97 11.28 -9.17
C TYR A 15 49.54 12.75 -9.22
N GLY A 16 50.19 13.49 -10.13
CA GLY A 16 49.54 14.41 -11.07
C GLY A 16 49.11 15.81 -10.61
N HIS A 17 49.98 16.80 -10.82
CA HIS A 17 49.63 18.22 -10.88
C HIS A 17 48.73 18.54 -12.09
N PHE A 18 47.60 19.21 -11.87
CA PHE A 18 46.83 19.92 -12.89
C PHE A 18 47.06 21.44 -12.73
N PRO A 19 47.35 22.19 -13.81
CA PRO A 19 47.58 23.62 -13.74
C PRO A 19 46.26 24.41 -13.61
N SER A 20 46.27 25.33 -12.66
CA SER A 20 45.20 26.26 -12.32
C SER A 20 44.79 27.16 -13.50
N ARG A 21 43.49 27.25 -13.78
CA ARG A 21 42.89 28.41 -14.47
C ARG A 21 42.01 29.15 -13.49
N ALA A 22 42.48 30.33 -13.07
CA ALA A 22 41.67 31.30 -12.35
C ALA A 22 40.69 31.96 -13.33
N ILE A 23 39.40 31.94 -13.03
CA ILE A 23 38.40 32.78 -13.70
C ILE A 23 37.76 33.64 -12.61
N LYS A 24 37.96 34.95 -12.76
CA LYS A 24 37.51 36.03 -11.88
C LYS A 24 35.98 36.11 -11.88
N SER A 25 35.37 36.19 -10.71
CA SER A 25 33.98 36.63 -10.55
C SER A 25 33.95 38.16 -10.55
N GLU A 26 33.36 38.77 -11.58
CA GLU A 26 33.00 40.18 -11.56
C GLU A 26 31.54 40.30 -11.13
N TYR A 27 31.33 40.77 -9.90
CA TYR A 27 30.07 41.34 -9.41
C TYR A 27 30.24 42.86 -9.41
N PRO A 28 29.28 43.63 -9.95
CA PRO A 28 29.19 45.05 -9.63
C PRO A 28 28.02 45.31 -8.67
N ASP A 29 28.34 45.86 -7.50
CA ASP A 29 27.37 46.52 -6.61
C ASP A 29 26.99 47.92 -7.13
N PRO A 30 25.81 48.43 -6.74
CA PRO A 30 25.22 49.66 -7.26
C PRO A 30 25.76 50.91 -6.55
N TYR A 31 25.36 52.10 -7.03
CA TYR A 31 25.60 53.46 -6.51
C TYR A 31 26.69 54.30 -7.21
N THR A 32 26.28 55.07 -8.22
CA THR A 32 26.74 56.47 -8.43
C THR A 32 25.67 57.27 -9.17
N SER A 33 25.60 58.55 -8.85
CA SER A 33 24.47 59.48 -9.01
C SER A 33 24.69 60.60 -10.06
N SER A 34 23.62 60.93 -10.82
CA SER A 34 23.24 62.26 -11.38
C SER A 34 24.06 62.87 -12.56
N PRO A 35 23.62 63.98 -13.24
CA PRO A 35 22.34 64.32 -13.89
C PRO A 35 22.49 64.80 -15.38
N TYR A 36 21.37 65.12 -16.05
CA TYR A 36 21.23 65.76 -17.40
C TYR A 36 21.45 64.79 -18.60
N THR A 37 20.71 64.72 -19.72
CA THR A 37 19.94 65.67 -20.55
C THR A 37 18.97 64.94 -21.52
N SER A 38 17.79 65.55 -21.77
CA SER A 38 17.03 65.69 -23.05
C SER A 38 16.43 64.51 -23.86
N SER A 39 15.08 64.49 -23.85
CA SER A 39 14.14 64.41 -25.00
C SER A 39 13.81 63.03 -25.65
N PRO A 40 12.73 62.90 -26.46
CA PRO A 40 11.44 62.32 -26.03
C PRO A 40 11.02 61.10 -26.89
N GLU A 41 9.81 60.60 -26.62
CA GLU A 41 8.99 59.70 -27.46
C GLU A 41 8.93 58.21 -27.06
N SER A 42 7.68 57.78 -26.86
CA SER A 42 7.13 56.49 -27.27
C SER A 42 7.12 55.28 -26.32
N ILE A 43 5.88 54.95 -25.91
CA ILE A 43 5.26 53.62 -25.99
C ILE A 43 5.49 52.62 -24.82
N MET A 44 4.33 52.15 -24.32
CA MET A 44 4.06 50.97 -23.48
C MET A 44 4.74 50.89 -22.11
N GLY A 45 3.94 51.14 -21.07
CA GLY A 45 4.20 50.61 -19.74
C GLY A 45 4.13 49.09 -19.75
N TYR A 46 5.28 48.43 -19.59
CA TYR A 46 5.32 47.03 -19.23
C TYR A 46 5.14 46.93 -17.71
N SER A 47 3.93 46.53 -17.31
CA SER A 47 3.66 46.07 -15.96
C SER A 47 4.54 44.83 -15.71
N TYR A 48 5.39 44.89 -14.68
CA TYR A 48 6.09 43.72 -14.16
C TYR A 48 5.02 42.80 -13.55
N MET A 49 4.47 41.90 -14.37
CA MET A 49 3.62 40.82 -13.88
C MET A 49 4.52 39.83 -13.17
N ASP A 50 4.66 40.04 -11.87
CA ASP A 50 5.06 39.02 -10.91
C ASP A 50 4.03 37.88 -11.04
N SER A 51 4.31 36.95 -11.94
CA SER A 51 3.48 35.77 -12.16
C SER A 51 3.80 34.77 -11.07
N TYR A 52 3.38 35.12 -9.85
CA TYR A 52 2.88 34.13 -8.91
C TYR A 52 1.58 33.56 -9.50
N GLN A 53 1.73 32.71 -10.52
CA GLN A 53 0.67 31.84 -10.97
C GLN A 53 0.90 30.45 -10.41
N THR A 54 0.25 30.29 -9.26
CA THR A 54 -0.75 29.25 -9.02
C THR A 54 -0.17 27.86 -8.90
N SER A 55 -0.11 27.41 -7.64
CA SER A 55 -0.28 26.01 -7.24
C SER A 55 -1.00 25.22 -8.34
N SER A 56 -0.24 24.47 -9.12
CA SER A 56 -0.80 23.51 -10.07
C SER A 56 -1.78 22.66 -9.28
N PRO A 57 -3.02 22.43 -9.76
CA PRO A 57 -3.89 21.48 -9.09
C PRO A 57 -3.13 20.16 -9.03
N SER A 58 -3.12 19.55 -7.85
CA SER A 58 -2.59 18.21 -7.62
C SER A 58 -3.05 17.27 -8.74
N SER A 59 -2.18 16.98 -9.71
CA SER A 59 -2.57 16.19 -10.87
C SER A 59 -2.58 14.73 -10.46
N ILE A 60 -3.74 14.10 -10.57
CA ILE A 60 -3.87 12.65 -10.39
C ILE A 60 -3.55 12.01 -11.75
N PRO A 61 -2.52 11.15 -11.85
CA PRO A 61 -2.20 10.45 -13.09
C PRO A 61 -3.41 9.71 -13.65
N HIS A 62 -3.56 9.72 -14.98
CA HIS A 62 -4.73 9.12 -15.65
C HIS A 62 -4.92 7.64 -15.29
N LEU A 63 -3.81 6.90 -15.16
CA LEU A 63 -3.86 5.51 -14.73
C LEU A 63 -4.55 5.35 -13.37
N ILE A 64 -4.20 6.17 -12.36
CA ILE A 64 -4.82 6.10 -11.03
C ILE A 64 -6.32 6.38 -11.12
N LEU A 65 -6.76 7.28 -12.00
CA LEU A 65 -8.19 7.51 -12.23
C LEU A 65 -8.89 6.25 -12.78
N GLU A 66 -8.25 5.50 -13.68
CA GLU A 66 -8.79 4.22 -14.15
C GLU A 66 -8.81 3.14 -13.06
N LEU A 67 -7.78 3.09 -12.19
CA LEU A 67 -7.76 2.17 -11.05
C LEU A 67 -8.88 2.49 -10.06
N LEU A 68 -9.13 3.77 -9.78
CA LEU A 68 -10.20 4.22 -8.88
C LEU A 68 -11.59 3.83 -9.39
N LYS A 69 -11.82 3.81 -10.71
CA LYS A 69 -13.10 3.37 -11.29
C LYS A 69 -13.40 1.89 -11.03
N CYS A 70 -12.37 1.10 -10.73
CA CYS A 70 -12.55 -0.33 -10.40
C CYS A 70 -12.99 -0.53 -8.95
N GLU A 71 -12.88 0.48 -8.08
CA GLU A 71 -13.20 0.32 -6.66
C GLU A 71 -14.70 0.03 -6.45
N PRO A 72 -15.03 -0.92 -5.55
CA PRO A 72 -16.42 -1.24 -5.26
C PRO A 72 -17.12 -0.10 -4.50
N ASP A 73 -18.44 -0.05 -4.62
CA ASP A 73 -19.28 0.80 -3.76
C ASP A 73 -19.20 0.29 -2.31
N VAL A 74 -18.45 1.02 -1.47
CA VAL A 74 -18.16 0.63 -0.08
C VAL A 74 -19.45 0.50 0.75
N PRO A 75 -20.38 1.47 0.76
CA PRO A 75 -21.69 1.31 1.41
C PRO A 75 -22.46 0.07 0.95
N GLN A 76 -22.47 -0.24 -0.35
CA GLN A 76 -23.18 -1.40 -0.88
C GLN A 76 -22.55 -2.71 -0.40
N VAL A 77 -21.21 -2.82 -0.45
CA VAL A 77 -20.50 -4.01 0.05
C VAL A 77 -20.74 -4.18 1.55
N GLN A 78 -20.63 -3.11 2.34
CA GLN A 78 -20.91 -3.12 3.77
C GLN A 78 -22.32 -3.64 4.08
N ALA A 79 -23.34 -3.11 3.38
CA ALA A 79 -24.72 -3.54 3.56
C ALA A 79 -24.92 -5.02 3.20
N LYS A 80 -24.37 -5.46 2.06
CA LYS A 80 -24.43 -6.85 1.59
C LYS A 80 -23.84 -7.82 2.61
N ILE A 81 -22.66 -7.52 3.14
CA ILE A 81 -21.99 -8.37 4.15
C ILE A 81 -22.76 -8.37 5.46
N MET A 82 -23.24 -7.21 5.92
CA MET A 82 -24.04 -7.12 7.14
C MET A 82 -25.32 -7.97 7.04
N THR A 83 -26.08 -7.82 5.94
CA THR A 83 -27.30 -8.59 5.72
C THR A 83 -27.03 -10.09 5.67
N TYR A 84 -25.96 -10.51 4.97
CA TYR A 84 -25.56 -11.91 4.91
C TYR A 84 -25.29 -12.49 6.30
N LEU A 85 -24.52 -11.80 7.14
CA LEU A 85 -24.18 -12.29 8.48
C LEU A 85 -25.40 -12.34 9.42
N GLN A 86 -26.29 -11.35 9.31
CA GLN A 86 -27.55 -11.35 10.06
C GLN A 86 -28.44 -12.53 9.67
N GLN A 87 -28.55 -12.82 8.36
CA GLN A 87 -29.31 -13.95 7.85
C GLN A 87 -28.69 -15.29 8.29
N GLU A 88 -27.36 -15.43 8.21
CA GLU A 88 -26.64 -16.62 8.70
C GLU A 88 -26.92 -16.90 10.18
N GLN A 89 -26.99 -15.85 11.01
CA GLN A 89 -27.27 -16.02 12.44
C GLN A 89 -28.77 -16.23 12.75
N ALA A 90 -29.66 -15.68 11.93
CA ALA A 90 -31.11 -15.82 12.07
C ALA A 90 -31.62 -17.21 11.65
N ASN A 91 -30.99 -17.81 10.64
CA ASN A 91 -31.34 -19.14 10.13
C ASN A 91 -30.93 -20.28 11.07
N ARG A 92 -30.08 -20.02 12.07
CA ARG A 92 -29.53 -21.03 12.98
C ARG A 92 -30.36 -21.13 14.26
N SER A 93 -30.57 -22.36 14.73
CA SER A 93 -31.22 -22.59 16.02
C SER A 93 -30.35 -22.06 17.19
N LYS A 94 -30.92 -21.89 18.38
CA LYS A 94 -30.18 -21.37 19.56
C LYS A 94 -28.91 -22.16 19.88
N HIS A 95 -28.89 -23.46 19.59
CA HIS A 95 -27.77 -24.35 19.90
C HIS A 95 -26.71 -24.41 18.77
N GLU A 96 -26.99 -23.83 17.61
CA GLU A 96 -26.12 -23.87 16.41
C GLU A 96 -25.59 -22.48 16.02
N LYS A 97 -25.79 -21.48 16.89
CA LYS A 97 -25.30 -20.12 16.67
C LYS A 97 -23.79 -20.11 16.50
N LEU A 98 -23.32 -19.35 15.52
CA LEU A 98 -21.89 -19.18 15.30
C LEU A 98 -21.28 -18.43 16.48
N SER A 99 -20.09 -18.87 16.88
CA SER A 99 -19.22 -18.12 17.79
C SER A 99 -18.78 -16.80 17.14
N THR A 100 -18.26 -15.87 17.95
CA THR A 100 -17.66 -14.63 17.43
C THR A 100 -16.60 -14.93 16.37
N PHE A 101 -15.71 -15.89 16.62
CA PHE A 101 -14.69 -16.31 15.67
C PHE A 101 -15.29 -16.86 14.37
N GLY A 102 -16.34 -17.69 14.46
CA GLY A 102 -17.05 -18.22 13.29
C GLY A 102 -17.71 -17.12 12.44
N LEU A 103 -18.31 -16.11 13.08
CA LEU A 103 -18.84 -14.94 12.39
C LEU A 103 -17.74 -14.12 11.72
N MET A 104 -16.60 -13.92 12.39
CA MET A 104 -15.45 -13.23 11.80
C MET A 104 -14.90 -13.98 10.58
N CYS A 105 -14.86 -15.32 10.61
CA CYS A 105 -14.50 -16.14 9.46
C CYS A 105 -15.47 -15.92 8.31
N LYS A 106 -16.79 -15.99 8.54
CA LYS A 106 -17.80 -15.74 7.50
C LYS A 106 -17.74 -14.31 6.95
N MET A 107 -17.41 -13.33 7.79
CA MET A 107 -17.24 -11.94 7.37
C MET A 107 -16.01 -11.75 6.47
N ALA A 108 -14.87 -12.32 6.87
CA ALA A 108 -13.65 -12.30 6.06
C ALA A 108 -13.84 -13.05 4.74
N ASP A 109 -14.61 -14.15 4.75
CA ASP A 109 -14.98 -14.90 3.55
C ASP A 109 -15.77 -14.06 2.55
N GLN A 110 -16.80 -13.34 3.01
CA GLN A 110 -17.56 -12.43 2.15
C GLN A 110 -16.74 -11.24 1.66
N THR A 111 -15.82 -10.74 2.48
CA THR A 111 -14.87 -9.70 2.08
C THR A 111 -13.95 -10.21 0.97
N LEU A 112 -13.48 -11.44 1.08
CA LEU A 112 -12.67 -12.09 0.06
C LEU A 112 -13.45 -12.29 -1.25
N PHE A 113 -14.72 -12.68 -1.20
CA PHE A 113 -15.58 -12.69 -2.39
C PHE A 113 -15.65 -11.32 -3.08
N SER A 114 -15.81 -10.23 -2.31
CA SER A 114 -15.79 -8.87 -2.87
C SER A 114 -14.42 -8.49 -3.46
N ILE A 115 -13.32 -8.94 -2.86
CA ILE A 115 -11.97 -8.75 -3.43
C ILE A 115 -11.81 -9.51 -4.74
N VAL A 116 -12.28 -10.75 -4.83
CA VAL A 116 -12.25 -11.53 -6.08
C VAL A 116 -13.10 -10.88 -7.16
N GLU A 117 -14.28 -10.37 -6.80
CA GLU A 117 -15.15 -9.64 -7.73
C GLU A 117 -14.49 -8.36 -8.25
N TRP A 118 -13.85 -7.57 -7.36
CA TRP A 118 -13.02 -6.42 -7.71
C TRP A 118 -11.86 -6.78 -8.65
N ALA A 119 -11.12 -7.84 -8.36
CA ALA A 119 -10.02 -8.26 -9.21
C ALA A 119 -10.53 -8.62 -10.61
N ARG A 120 -11.62 -9.40 -10.69
CA ARG A 120 -12.21 -9.82 -11.98
C ARG A 120 -12.76 -8.65 -12.82
N SER A 121 -13.22 -7.57 -12.19
CA SER A 121 -13.70 -6.38 -12.90
C SER A 121 -12.59 -5.39 -13.28
N SER A 122 -11.38 -5.56 -12.73
CA SER A 122 -10.25 -4.66 -12.94
C SER A 122 -9.71 -4.70 -14.37
N ILE A 123 -9.31 -3.53 -14.88
CA ILE A 123 -8.97 -3.32 -16.30
C ILE A 123 -7.91 -4.29 -16.84
N PHE A 124 -6.84 -4.54 -16.10
CA PHE A 124 -5.73 -5.40 -16.51
C PHE A 124 -5.98 -6.88 -16.21
N PHE A 125 -6.64 -7.17 -15.10
CA PHE A 125 -6.75 -8.55 -14.59
C PHE A 125 -7.66 -9.41 -15.48
N ARG A 126 -8.69 -8.80 -16.07
CA ARG A 126 -9.58 -9.45 -17.05
C ARG A 126 -8.89 -9.85 -18.36
N GLU A 127 -7.70 -9.32 -18.64
CA GLU A 127 -6.91 -9.69 -19.83
C GLU A 127 -6.11 -10.98 -19.61
N LEU A 128 -5.93 -11.39 -18.35
CA LEU A 128 -5.28 -12.65 -18.01
C LEU A 128 -6.21 -13.84 -18.20
N LYS A 129 -5.63 -14.99 -18.57
CA LYS A 129 -6.35 -16.27 -18.53
C LYS A 129 -6.69 -16.65 -17.10
N VAL A 130 -7.75 -17.44 -16.95
CA VAL A 130 -8.26 -17.90 -15.63
C VAL A 130 -7.16 -18.56 -14.80
N ASP A 131 -6.28 -19.37 -15.41
CA ASP A 131 -5.19 -20.02 -14.67
C ASP A 131 -4.21 -19.01 -14.05
N ASP A 132 -3.86 -17.95 -14.76
CA ASP A 132 -2.99 -16.89 -14.24
C ASP A 132 -3.72 -16.04 -13.19
N GLN A 133 -5.01 -15.74 -13.41
CA GLN A 133 -5.85 -15.07 -12.41
C GLN A 133 -5.88 -15.86 -11.09
N MET A 134 -6.04 -17.18 -11.17
CA MET A 134 -6.05 -18.06 -10.00
C MET A 134 -4.70 -18.05 -9.29
N LYS A 135 -3.57 -18.17 -10.00
CA LYS A 135 -2.23 -18.13 -9.39
C LYS A 135 -1.97 -16.81 -8.65
N LEU A 136 -2.32 -15.67 -9.26
CA LEU A 136 -2.14 -14.35 -8.65
C LEU A 136 -3.00 -14.20 -7.38
N LEU A 137 -4.29 -14.56 -7.44
CA LEU A 137 -5.18 -14.48 -6.28
C LEU A 137 -4.76 -15.45 -5.16
N GLN A 138 -4.39 -16.69 -5.51
CA GLN A 138 -3.89 -17.66 -4.54
C GLN A 138 -2.61 -17.19 -3.86
N ASN A 139 -1.79 -16.38 -4.53
CA ASN A 139 -0.61 -15.79 -3.92
C ASN A 139 -0.95 -14.68 -2.91
N CYS A 140 -1.86 -13.76 -3.25
CA CYS A 140 -2.01 -12.49 -2.52
C CYS A 140 -3.33 -12.31 -1.74
N TRP A 141 -4.25 -13.27 -1.72
CA TRP A 141 -5.60 -13.10 -1.12
C TRP A 141 -5.58 -12.58 0.33
N SER A 142 -4.66 -13.09 1.15
CA SER A 142 -4.50 -12.71 2.55
C SER A 142 -3.87 -11.32 2.68
N GLU A 143 -2.90 -10.99 1.83
CA GLU A 143 -2.29 -9.66 1.77
C GLU A 143 -3.33 -8.59 1.42
N LEU A 144 -4.23 -8.89 0.48
CA LEU A 144 -5.33 -8.00 0.12
C LEU A 144 -6.34 -7.82 1.26
N LEU A 145 -6.68 -8.88 2.00
CA LEU A 145 -7.54 -8.79 3.19
C LEU A 145 -6.90 -7.93 4.30
N ILE A 146 -5.61 -8.10 4.54
CA ILE A 146 -4.87 -7.32 5.53
C ILE A 146 -4.76 -5.85 5.09
N LEU A 147 -4.43 -5.60 3.82
CA LEU A 147 -4.35 -4.24 3.27
C LEU A 147 -5.71 -3.53 3.33
N ASP A 148 -6.81 -4.20 2.96
CA ASP A 148 -8.18 -3.69 3.07
C ASP A 148 -8.53 -3.36 4.53
N HIS A 149 -8.23 -4.27 5.47
CA HIS A 149 -8.44 -4.02 6.90
C HIS A 149 -7.67 -2.80 7.40
N ILE A 150 -6.38 -2.71 7.07
CA ILE A 150 -5.49 -1.62 7.48
C ILE A 150 -6.00 -0.29 6.93
N TYR A 151 -6.30 -0.21 5.63
CA TYR A 151 -6.80 1.02 5.03
C TYR A 151 -8.13 1.45 5.64
N ARG A 152 -9.05 0.51 5.90
CA ARG A 152 -10.28 0.79 6.64
C ARG A 152 -10.02 1.40 8.00
N GLN A 153 -9.00 0.93 8.74
CA GLN A 153 -8.63 1.54 10.02
C GLN A 153 -8.01 2.92 9.81
N VAL A 154 -7.16 3.12 8.80
CA VAL A 154 -6.58 4.44 8.49
C VAL A 154 -7.67 5.49 8.31
N VAL A 155 -8.72 5.17 7.54
CA VAL A 155 -9.80 6.12 7.19
C VAL A 155 -10.88 6.24 8.28
N HIS A 156 -11.32 5.13 8.88
CA HIS A 156 -12.51 5.10 9.74
C HIS A 156 -12.24 4.65 11.18
N GLY A 157 -11.05 4.13 11.46
CA GLY A 157 -10.67 3.64 12.78
C GLY A 157 -10.60 4.78 13.80
N LYS A 158 -10.99 4.47 15.04
CA LYS A 158 -10.88 5.38 16.18
C LYS A 158 -9.86 4.86 17.18
N GLU A 159 -9.37 5.73 18.04
CA GLU A 159 -8.53 5.31 19.15
C GLU A 159 -9.32 4.38 20.08
N GLY A 160 -8.70 3.28 20.52
CA GLY A 160 -9.35 2.31 21.40
C GLY A 160 -10.25 1.27 20.72
N SER A 161 -10.50 1.35 19.40
CA SER A 161 -11.42 0.43 18.71
C SER A 161 -11.01 0.07 17.28
N ILE A 162 -11.62 -1.01 16.78
CA ILE A 162 -11.51 -1.50 15.41
C ILE A 162 -12.81 -1.25 14.66
N PHE A 163 -12.71 -0.76 13.44
CA PHE A 163 -13.83 -0.62 12.51
C PHE A 163 -13.92 -1.83 11.56
N LEU A 164 -15.01 -2.59 11.62
CA LEU A 164 -15.25 -3.79 10.79
C LEU A 164 -15.83 -3.42 9.42
N VAL A 165 -15.76 -4.35 8.45
CA VAL A 165 -16.37 -4.15 7.11
C VAL A 165 -17.88 -3.93 7.17
N THR A 166 -18.53 -4.43 8.22
CA THR A 166 -19.97 -4.25 8.48
C THR A 166 -20.32 -2.85 8.99
N GLY A 167 -19.32 -1.99 9.23
CA GLY A 167 -19.49 -0.66 9.83
C GLY A 167 -19.57 -0.66 11.35
N GLN A 168 -19.43 -1.82 11.99
CA GLN A 168 -19.44 -1.94 13.44
C GLN A 168 -18.09 -1.55 14.04
N GLN A 169 -18.12 -0.96 15.24
CA GLN A 169 -16.92 -0.72 16.05
C GLN A 169 -16.81 -1.77 17.15
N VAL A 170 -15.61 -2.29 17.35
CA VAL A 170 -15.29 -3.26 18.42
C VAL A 170 -14.13 -2.72 19.24
N ASP A 171 -14.35 -2.55 20.54
CA ASP A 171 -13.33 -2.03 21.44
C ASP A 171 -12.17 -3.02 21.63
N TYR A 172 -10.94 -2.51 21.75
CA TYR A 172 -9.77 -3.35 22.00
C TYR A 172 -9.88 -4.14 23.29
N SER A 173 -10.56 -3.62 24.32
CA SER A 173 -10.82 -4.35 25.56
C SER A 173 -11.62 -5.62 25.31
N THR A 174 -12.63 -5.57 24.44
CA THR A 174 -13.44 -6.73 24.07
C THR A 174 -12.59 -7.75 23.32
N ILE A 175 -11.74 -7.29 22.41
CA ILE A 175 -10.83 -8.16 21.65
C ILE A 175 -9.81 -8.79 22.60
N ALA A 176 -9.16 -8.04 23.48
CA ALA A 176 -8.17 -8.55 24.41
C ALA A 176 -8.74 -9.65 25.34
N LEU A 177 -10.01 -9.53 25.73
CA LEU A 177 -10.69 -10.53 26.56
C LEU A 177 -11.10 -11.80 25.80
N GLN A 178 -11.44 -11.68 24.52
CA GLN A 178 -11.99 -12.79 23.72
C GLN A 178 -10.96 -13.43 22.78
N ALA A 179 -9.91 -12.70 22.43
CA ALA A 179 -8.85 -13.12 21.53
C ALA A 179 -7.70 -13.75 22.32
N GLY A 180 -7.22 -14.89 21.84
CA GLY A 180 -5.97 -15.47 22.35
C GLY A 180 -4.74 -14.61 22.00
N ALA A 181 -3.62 -14.85 22.68
CA ALA A 181 -2.38 -14.09 22.53
C ALA A 181 -1.92 -13.91 21.07
N THR A 182 -2.03 -14.97 20.24
CA THR A 182 -1.65 -14.92 18.82
C THR A 182 -2.44 -13.85 18.05
N LEU A 183 -3.76 -13.78 18.24
CA LEU A 183 -4.60 -12.82 17.55
C LEU A 183 -4.38 -11.40 18.09
N ASN A 184 -4.14 -11.23 19.39
CA ASN A 184 -3.77 -9.94 19.96
C ASN A 184 -2.45 -9.40 19.38
N ASN A 185 -1.43 -10.25 19.22
CA ASN A 185 -0.16 -9.87 18.61
C ASN A 185 -0.32 -9.46 17.14
N LEU A 186 -1.09 -10.23 16.36
CA LEU A 186 -1.45 -9.88 14.99
C LEU A 186 -2.12 -8.51 14.90
N MET A 187 -3.09 -8.26 15.79
CA MET A 187 -3.78 -6.98 15.85
C MET A 187 -2.84 -5.84 16.22
N SER A 188 -1.92 -6.05 17.18
CA SER A 188 -0.91 -5.06 17.56
C SER A 188 -0.04 -4.66 16.36
N HIS A 189 0.50 -5.64 15.62
CA HIS A 189 1.32 -5.38 14.43
C HIS A 189 0.54 -4.64 13.34
N ALA A 190 -0.74 -5.00 13.13
CA ALA A 190 -1.60 -4.28 12.20
C ALA A 190 -1.82 -2.82 12.64
N GLN A 191 -2.02 -2.56 13.94
CA GLN A 191 -2.22 -1.21 14.46
C GLN A 191 -0.97 -0.33 14.38
N GLU A 192 0.22 -0.89 14.60
CA GLU A 192 1.48 -0.18 14.34
C GLU A 192 1.59 0.28 12.89
N LEU A 193 1.15 -0.57 11.96
CA LEU A 193 1.14 -0.26 10.54
C LEU A 193 0.09 0.82 10.19
N VAL A 194 -1.10 0.75 10.78
CA VAL A 194 -2.15 1.78 10.66
C VAL A 194 -1.62 3.13 11.17
N ALA A 195 -1.00 3.17 12.35
CA ALA A 195 -0.43 4.40 12.91
C ALA A 195 0.64 4.98 11.98
N LYS A 196 1.51 4.14 11.42
CA LYS A 196 2.53 4.58 10.47
C LYS A 196 1.90 5.13 9.18
N LEU A 197 0.91 4.46 8.60
CA LEU A 197 0.23 4.93 7.38
C LEU A 197 -0.55 6.23 7.61
N ARG A 198 -1.20 6.41 8.77
CA ARG A 198 -1.80 7.70 9.14
C ARG A 198 -0.75 8.82 9.19
N SER A 199 0.44 8.55 9.75
CA SER A 199 1.52 9.54 9.79
C SER A 199 2.07 9.92 8.40
N LEU A 200 1.93 9.01 7.43
CA LEU A 200 2.27 9.24 6.02
C LEU A 200 1.11 9.88 5.24
N GLN A 201 -0.01 10.19 5.88
CA GLN A 201 -1.22 10.70 5.23
C GLN A 201 -1.70 9.78 4.08
N PHE A 202 -1.62 8.47 4.31
CA PHE A 202 -1.97 7.45 3.33
C PHE A 202 -3.41 7.60 2.86
N ASP A 203 -3.58 7.77 1.55
CA ASP A 203 -4.87 8.09 0.95
C ASP A 203 -5.41 7.00 -0.01
N GLN A 204 -6.60 7.27 -0.58
CA GLN A 204 -7.28 6.32 -1.48
C GLN A 204 -6.51 6.04 -2.77
N ARG A 205 -5.81 7.03 -3.33
CA ARG A 205 -5.07 6.89 -4.60
C ARG A 205 -3.89 5.97 -4.38
N GLU A 206 -3.17 6.18 -3.28
CA GLU A 206 -2.06 5.32 -2.89
C GLU A 206 -2.55 3.91 -2.54
N PHE A 207 -3.69 3.79 -1.85
CA PHE A 207 -4.31 2.50 -1.53
C PHE A 207 -4.65 1.66 -2.76
N VAL A 208 -5.30 2.25 -3.77
CA VAL A 208 -5.61 1.50 -5.00
C VAL A 208 -4.34 1.09 -5.72
N CYS A 209 -3.32 1.95 -5.80
CA CYS A 209 -2.03 1.56 -6.37
C CYS A 209 -1.43 0.37 -5.61
N LEU A 210 -1.39 0.40 -4.28
CA LEU A 210 -0.87 -0.72 -3.48
C LEU A 210 -1.67 -2.01 -3.69
N LYS A 211 -3.00 -1.95 -3.85
CA LYS A 211 -3.81 -3.14 -4.18
C LYS A 211 -3.37 -3.77 -5.50
N PHE A 212 -3.14 -2.96 -6.54
CA PHE A 212 -2.66 -3.45 -7.83
C PHE A 212 -1.23 -4.00 -7.72
N LEU A 213 -0.34 -3.35 -6.97
CA LEU A 213 1.02 -3.86 -6.75
C LEU A 213 1.04 -5.20 -5.99
N VAL A 214 0.12 -5.39 -5.03
CA VAL A 214 -0.05 -6.66 -4.31
C VAL A 214 -0.63 -7.74 -5.22
N LEU A 215 -1.64 -7.40 -6.03
CA LEU A 215 -2.32 -8.34 -6.93
C LEU A 215 -1.40 -8.84 -8.05
N PHE A 216 -0.65 -7.93 -8.69
CA PHE A 216 0.23 -8.23 -9.81
C PHE A 216 1.67 -8.52 -9.34
N SER A 217 1.82 -9.45 -8.39
CA SER A 217 3.12 -9.80 -7.81
C SER A 217 4.04 -10.50 -8.82
N LEU A 218 5.28 -10.02 -8.92
CA LEU A 218 6.34 -10.64 -9.76
C LEU A 218 6.90 -11.94 -9.16
N ASP A 219 6.57 -12.26 -7.91
CA ASP A 219 7.04 -13.47 -7.24
C ASP A 219 6.26 -14.72 -7.66
N VAL A 220 5.16 -14.56 -8.42
CA VAL A 220 4.29 -15.66 -8.84
C VAL A 220 4.91 -16.37 -10.05
N LYS A 221 5.23 -17.64 -9.85
CA LYS A 221 5.89 -18.48 -10.86
C LYS A 221 4.90 -19.03 -11.89
N ASN A 222 5.43 -19.40 -13.06
CA ASN A 222 4.71 -20.10 -14.12
C ASN A 222 3.48 -19.35 -14.66
N LEU A 223 3.51 -18.01 -14.66
CA LEU A 223 2.50 -17.20 -15.35
C LEU A 223 2.68 -17.32 -16.85
N GLU A 224 1.59 -17.49 -17.59
CA GLU A 224 1.62 -17.51 -19.05
C GLU A 224 1.90 -16.11 -19.60
N ASN A 225 1.22 -15.09 -19.07
CA ASN A 225 1.41 -13.70 -19.48
C ASN A 225 2.15 -12.89 -18.40
N PHE A 226 3.39 -13.28 -18.12
CA PHE A 226 4.26 -12.56 -17.18
C PHE A 226 4.53 -11.12 -17.60
N GLN A 227 4.61 -10.84 -18.91
CA GLN A 227 4.89 -9.50 -19.45
C GLN A 227 3.79 -8.50 -19.10
N LEU A 228 2.52 -8.91 -19.09
CA LEU A 228 1.43 -8.05 -18.62
C LEU A 228 1.61 -7.70 -17.13
N VAL A 229 1.98 -8.68 -16.30
CA VAL A 229 2.20 -8.46 -14.85
C VAL A 229 3.36 -7.49 -14.61
N GLU A 230 4.47 -7.67 -15.31
CA GLU A 230 5.62 -6.75 -15.31
C GLU A 230 5.22 -5.34 -15.75
N GLY A 231 4.52 -5.22 -16.89
CA GLY A 231 4.08 -3.93 -17.40
C GLY A 231 3.10 -3.20 -16.47
N VAL A 232 2.22 -3.92 -15.76
CA VAL A 232 1.34 -3.33 -14.74
C VAL A 232 2.16 -2.84 -13.55
N GLN A 233 3.13 -3.61 -13.07
CA GLN A 233 4.02 -3.19 -11.99
C GLN A 233 4.77 -1.90 -12.33
N GLU A 234 5.39 -1.82 -13.51
CA GLU A 234 6.11 -0.62 -13.95
C GLU A 234 5.19 0.60 -14.02
N GLN A 235 4.04 0.47 -14.68
CA GLN A 235 3.09 1.56 -14.86
C GLN A 235 2.49 2.06 -13.54
N VAL A 236 2.11 1.14 -12.64
CA VAL A 236 1.54 1.51 -11.33
C VAL A 236 2.59 2.14 -10.43
N ASN A 237 3.83 1.64 -10.42
CA ASN A 237 4.92 2.27 -9.66
C ASN A 237 5.24 3.68 -10.20
N ALA A 238 5.31 3.86 -11.52
CA ALA A 238 5.54 5.16 -12.13
C ALA A 238 4.41 6.15 -11.79
N ALA A 239 3.15 5.73 -11.93
CA ALA A 239 2.01 6.58 -11.58
C ALA A 239 1.96 6.93 -10.08
N LEU A 240 2.33 5.99 -9.19
CA LEU A 240 2.40 6.25 -7.76
C LEU A 240 3.55 7.20 -7.40
N LEU A 241 4.70 7.09 -8.08
CA LEU A 241 5.80 8.04 -7.95
C LEU A 241 5.37 9.45 -8.36
N ASP A 242 4.80 9.60 -9.55
CA ASP A 242 4.32 10.88 -10.06
C ASP A 242 3.28 11.50 -9.11
N TYR A 243 2.33 10.69 -8.64
CA TYR A 243 1.32 11.12 -7.69
C TYR A 243 1.94 11.62 -6.39
N THR A 244 2.86 10.85 -5.80
CA THR A 244 3.47 11.22 -4.52
C THR A 244 4.37 12.47 -4.63
N MET A 245 5.10 12.61 -5.73
CA MET A 245 5.93 13.79 -6.00
C MET A 245 5.10 15.07 -6.15
N CYS A 246 3.94 15.00 -6.80
CA CYS A 246 3.07 16.17 -7.00
C CYS A 246 2.26 16.54 -5.76
N ASN A 247 1.87 15.57 -4.93
CA ASN A 247 0.93 15.78 -3.82
C ASN A 247 1.61 15.95 -2.46
N TYR A 248 2.86 15.49 -2.30
CA TYR A 248 3.60 15.54 -1.05
C TYR A 248 4.96 16.22 -1.22
N LEU A 249 4.96 17.46 -1.70
CA LEU A 249 6.16 18.27 -2.01
C LEU A 249 7.15 18.41 -0.83
N GLN A 250 6.71 18.20 0.42
CA GLN A 250 7.53 18.29 1.63
C GLN A 250 8.05 16.93 2.13
N GLN A 251 7.59 15.80 1.56
CA GLN A 251 7.98 14.45 1.97
C GLN A 251 8.71 13.73 0.82
N THR A 252 9.99 14.05 0.65
CA THR A 252 10.84 13.54 -0.43
C THR A 252 11.03 12.02 -0.46
N GLU A 253 10.70 11.31 0.62
CA GLU A 253 10.80 9.85 0.72
C GLU A 253 9.46 9.11 0.79
N ASN A 254 8.32 9.77 0.49
CA ASN A 254 6.99 9.19 0.74
C ASN A 254 6.77 7.84 0.03
N LEU A 255 7.12 7.74 -1.26
CA LEU A 255 6.99 6.49 -2.02
C LEU A 255 7.78 5.33 -1.39
N GLY A 256 9.05 5.56 -1.05
CA GLY A 256 9.89 4.52 -0.44
C GLY A 256 9.34 4.06 0.91
N GLN A 257 8.88 5.00 1.74
CA GLN A 257 8.27 4.68 3.03
C GLN A 257 6.98 3.85 2.88
N LEU A 258 6.18 4.16 1.85
CA LEU A 258 4.96 3.44 1.50
C LEU A 258 5.25 2.02 1.00
N LEU A 259 6.17 1.87 0.04
CA LEU A 259 6.55 0.55 -0.51
C LEU A 259 7.18 -0.35 0.56
N LEU A 260 7.92 0.22 1.52
CA LEU A 260 8.44 -0.53 2.69
C LEU A 260 7.33 -1.09 3.60
N ARG A 261 6.06 -0.74 3.39
CA ARG A 261 4.94 -1.35 4.09
C ARG A 261 4.50 -2.67 3.48
N LEU A 262 4.71 -2.90 2.18
CA LEU A 262 4.31 -4.13 1.50
C LEU A 262 4.93 -5.39 2.14
N PRO A 263 6.24 -5.45 2.45
CA PRO A 263 6.81 -6.61 3.15
C PRO A 263 6.23 -6.82 4.55
N LYS A 264 5.84 -5.74 5.24
CA LYS A 264 5.19 -5.84 6.56
C LYS A 264 3.77 -6.39 6.45
N ILE A 265 3.01 -5.96 5.45
CA ILE A 265 1.68 -6.51 5.12
C ILE A 265 1.82 -8.01 4.85
N ARG A 266 2.79 -8.40 4.02
CA ARG A 266 3.08 -9.80 3.74
C ARG A 266 3.39 -10.59 5.00
N ALA A 267 4.25 -10.09 5.88
CA ALA A 267 4.58 -10.76 7.14
C ALA A 267 3.35 -10.96 8.05
N ILE A 268 2.49 -9.94 8.18
CA ILE A 268 1.24 -10.04 8.95
C ILE A 268 0.29 -11.05 8.29
N SER A 269 0.18 -11.04 6.95
CA SER A 269 -0.68 -11.97 6.21
C SER A 269 -0.27 -13.43 6.42
N MET A 270 1.04 -13.73 6.41
CA MET A 270 1.56 -15.08 6.66
C MET A 270 1.24 -15.56 8.07
N GLN A 271 1.43 -14.70 9.08
CA GLN A 271 1.06 -15.02 10.46
C GLN A 271 -0.46 -15.22 10.61
N ALA A 272 -1.27 -14.45 9.88
CA ALA A 272 -2.72 -14.61 9.87
C ALA A 272 -3.15 -15.93 9.20
N GLU A 273 -2.49 -16.34 8.12
CA GLU A 273 -2.69 -17.64 7.48
C GLU A 273 -2.32 -18.81 8.40
N GLU A 274 -1.20 -18.72 9.11
CA GLU A 274 -0.80 -19.73 10.11
C GLU A 274 -1.83 -19.84 11.25
N TYR A 275 -2.28 -18.70 11.77
CA TYR A 275 -3.32 -18.66 12.79
C TYR A 275 -4.64 -19.26 12.29
N LEU A 276 -5.07 -18.90 11.08
CA LEU A 276 -6.29 -19.44 10.47
C LEU A 276 -6.17 -20.95 10.24
N TYR A 277 -5.00 -21.43 9.78
CA TYR A 277 -4.75 -22.86 9.60
C TYR A 277 -4.80 -23.62 10.93
N TYR A 278 -4.17 -23.09 11.98
CA TYR A 278 -4.27 -23.67 13.32
C TYR A 278 -5.73 -23.75 13.79
N LYS A 279 -6.52 -22.70 13.57
CA LYS A 279 -7.95 -22.70 13.88
C LYS A 279 -8.74 -23.70 13.04
N HIS A 280 -8.39 -23.87 11.77
CA HIS A 280 -9.01 -24.86 10.91
C HIS A 280 -8.75 -26.29 11.40
N LEU A 281 -7.51 -26.62 11.76
CA LEU A 281 -7.15 -27.94 12.29
C LEU A 281 -7.88 -28.28 13.61
N ASN A 282 -8.22 -27.28 14.40
CA ASN A 282 -8.99 -27.45 15.64
C ASN A 282 -10.51 -27.53 15.40
N GLY A 283 -10.99 -27.39 14.15
CA GLY A 283 -12.42 -27.40 13.83
C GLY A 283 -13.16 -26.10 14.20
N ASP A 284 -12.44 -25.02 14.52
CA ASP A 284 -13.03 -23.73 14.91
C ASP A 284 -13.56 -22.94 13.69
N VAL A 285 -13.08 -23.27 12.48
CA VAL A 285 -13.44 -22.56 11.25
C VAL A 285 -14.70 -23.18 10.64
N PRO A 286 -15.75 -22.40 10.36
CA PRO A 286 -16.96 -22.91 9.72
C PRO A 286 -16.70 -23.55 8.36
N TYR A 287 -17.44 -24.61 8.04
CA TYR A 287 -17.39 -25.30 6.75
C TYR A 287 -17.82 -24.40 5.57
N ASN A 288 -17.43 -24.84 4.36
CA ASN A 288 -17.77 -24.22 3.06
C ASN A 288 -17.41 -22.73 3.04
N ASN A 289 -16.11 -22.46 3.01
CA ASN A 289 -15.57 -21.11 2.94
C ASN A 289 -14.42 -21.03 1.93
N LEU A 290 -14.48 -20.02 1.08
CA LEU A 290 -13.43 -19.68 0.13
C LEU A 290 -12.08 -19.44 0.85
N LEU A 291 -12.11 -18.92 2.08
CA LEU A 291 -10.91 -18.76 2.90
C LEU A 291 -10.08 -20.05 3.04
N ILE A 292 -10.70 -21.20 3.29
CA ILE A 292 -9.97 -22.46 3.46
C ILE A 292 -9.54 -23.04 2.11
N GLU A 293 -10.35 -22.87 1.06
CA GLU A 293 -9.96 -23.23 -0.29
C GLU A 293 -8.68 -22.49 -0.71
N MET A 294 -8.62 -21.17 -0.46
CA MET A 294 -7.45 -20.35 -0.75
C MET A 294 -6.25 -20.69 0.14
N LEU A 295 -6.48 -21.02 1.41
CA LEU A 295 -5.45 -21.47 2.33
C LEU A 295 -4.81 -22.80 1.89
N HIS A 296 -5.63 -23.75 1.44
CA HIS A 296 -5.15 -25.04 0.93
C HIS A 296 -4.41 -24.87 -0.40
N ALA A 297 -4.96 -24.09 -1.33
CA ALA A 297 -4.35 -23.85 -2.63
C ALA A 297 -2.96 -23.19 -2.50
N LYS A 298 -2.85 -22.13 -1.69
CA LYS A 298 -1.58 -21.44 -1.47
C LYS A 298 -0.52 -22.37 -0.87
N ARG A 299 -0.89 -23.21 0.10
CA ARG A 299 0.02 -24.17 0.73
C ARG A 299 0.48 -25.28 -0.21
N ALA A 300 -0.37 -25.75 -1.11
CA ALA A 300 -0.01 -26.72 -2.14
C ALA A 300 1.07 -26.16 -3.09
N CYS A 301 1.05 -24.86 -3.38
CA CYS A 301 2.08 -24.21 -4.19
C CYS A 301 3.46 -24.13 -3.51
N TYR A 302 3.51 -24.14 -2.16
CA TYR A 302 4.77 -24.08 -1.39
C TYR A 302 5.35 -25.46 -1.04
N ASN A 303 4.51 -26.51 -1.01
CA ASN A 303 4.91 -27.89 -0.75
C ASN A 303 4.53 -28.79 -1.94
N PRO A 304 5.26 -28.70 -3.07
CA PRO A 304 5.00 -29.53 -4.25
C PRO A 304 5.30 -31.02 -4.02
#